data_AF-A0A3N5VMI6-F1
#
_entry.id   AF-A0A3N5VMI6-F1
#
_cell.length_a   1.000
_cell.length_b   1.000
_cell.length_c   1.000
_cell.angle_alpha   90.00
_cell.angle_beta   90.00
_cell.angle_gamma   90.00
#
_symmetry.space_group_name_H-M   'P 1'
#
loop_
_entity.id
_entity.type
_entity.pdbx_description
1 polymer ?
#
loop_
_entity_poly.entity_id
_entity_poly.type
_entity_poly.pdbx_seq_one_letter_code
_entity_poly.pdbx_strand_id
1 'polypeptide(L)'
;MEFRAARNSRRAGSPAGRPTPGTRPMKRDSPVDSLRFSGRDFSQQELATIRAWLAENTLCREHLARRVCQEFGWFNAAGKPQTMSCKVALLRMHRAGLIELPAPTHPDTNHRKGKPDVRSAQGTGTGMPAPIPSQLALDSEQVRQVRLEVVQTAAERAIYHQLLRDHHYLGASTMAGAQLRYLARSGGGEVVAAFGFGAGAWLVAGRDRFIGWSDASRRANLHRIVNNNRFLIPPWVRAPNLASRLLSLVARRIAADWRSRYGYSPVLLETFVELERFTGTCYRAANWIEVGITKGRGKLEKNHRRVLPLKSVLVYPIQKNFRAILAP
;
A
#
# COMPACT_ATOMS: atom_id res chain seq x y z
N MET A 1 -45.17 -23.13 28.05
CA MET A 1 -44.26 -24.20 28.51
C MET A 1 -43.10 -23.54 29.22
N GLU A 2 -43.31 -23.29 30.50
CA GLU A 2 -42.28 -22.92 31.47
C GLU A 2 -41.48 -24.17 31.83
N PHE A 3 -40.18 -24.02 32.12
CA PHE A 3 -39.55 -24.84 33.15
C PHE A 3 -38.57 -23.99 33.95
N ARG A 4 -38.87 -23.90 35.24
CA ARG A 4 -38.12 -23.28 36.34
C ARG A 4 -37.48 -24.39 37.18
N ALA A 5 -36.47 -23.97 37.96
CA ALA A 5 -35.87 -24.63 39.14
C ALA A 5 -34.86 -25.77 38.84
N ALA A 6 -33.75 -25.93 39.57
CA ALA A 6 -33.58 -25.71 41.00
C ALA A 6 -32.19 -25.20 41.40
N ARG A 7 -32.18 -24.45 42.53
CA ARG A 7 -31.03 -24.17 43.39
C ARG A 7 -30.71 -25.41 44.23
N ASN A 8 -29.44 -25.61 44.57
CA ASN A 8 -29.12 -26.14 45.88
C ASN A 8 -27.82 -25.54 46.43
N SER A 9 -27.82 -25.31 47.73
CA SER A 9 -26.85 -24.58 48.53
C SER A 9 -26.27 -25.46 49.63
N ARG A 10 -25.06 -25.13 50.09
CA ARG A 10 -24.33 -25.50 51.34
C ARG A 10 -23.02 -26.24 51.02
N ARG A 11 -21.90 -26.12 51.76
CA ARG A 11 -21.28 -25.13 52.67
C ARG A 11 -19.92 -25.77 53.05
N ALA A 12 -18.87 -24.94 53.16
CA ALA A 12 -17.70 -25.05 54.05
C ALA A 12 -16.83 -26.33 54.08
N GLY A 13 -15.53 -26.12 53.81
CA GLY A 13 -14.43 -27.04 54.17
C GLY A 13 -13.08 -26.52 53.65
N SER A 14 -12.40 -25.68 54.43
CA SER A 14 -10.93 -25.47 54.40
C SER A 14 -10.37 -26.28 55.58
N PRO A 15 -9.13 -26.82 55.57
CA PRO A 15 -7.92 -26.02 55.36
C PRO A 15 -6.71 -26.73 54.68
N ALA A 16 -5.61 -25.97 54.56
CA ALA A 16 -4.19 -26.37 54.47
C ALA A 16 -3.55 -26.58 53.07
N GLY A 17 -2.82 -25.54 52.62
CA GLY A 17 -1.36 -25.62 52.50
C GLY A 17 -0.71 -25.97 51.15
N ARG A 18 -0.05 -24.94 50.56
CA ARG A 18 1.08 -24.92 49.59
C ARG A 18 0.75 -25.03 48.08
N PRO A 19 1.63 -24.53 47.18
CA PRO A 19 2.44 -23.32 47.21
C PRO A 19 2.15 -22.40 46.00
N THR A 20 2.46 -21.11 46.14
CA THR A 20 2.42 -20.09 45.09
C THR A 20 3.28 -20.47 43.87
N PRO A 21 2.78 -20.37 42.63
CA PRO A 21 3.62 -20.52 41.44
C PRO A 21 4.61 -19.35 41.38
N GLY A 22 5.89 -19.69 41.49
CA GLY A 22 6.99 -18.74 41.46
C GLY A 22 6.96 -17.88 40.20
N THR A 23 7.04 -16.57 40.42
CA THR A 23 7.58 -15.60 39.48
C THR A 23 8.95 -16.10 39.01
N ARG A 24 8.98 -16.69 37.81
CA ARG A 24 10.23 -16.82 37.05
C ARG A 24 10.83 -15.41 36.94
N PRO A 25 12.11 -15.20 37.27
CA PRO A 25 12.74 -13.92 36.99
C PRO A 25 12.73 -13.76 35.47
N MET A 26 11.99 -12.77 34.97
CA MET A 26 12.18 -12.28 33.62
C MET A 26 13.67 -11.93 33.53
N LYS A 27 14.39 -12.59 32.63
CA LYS A 27 15.68 -12.10 32.16
C LYS A 27 15.46 -10.62 31.84
N ARG A 28 16.22 -9.75 32.51
CA ARG A 28 16.32 -8.34 32.18
C ARG A 28 16.97 -8.27 30.81
N ASP A 29 16.16 -8.21 29.77
CA ASP A 29 16.61 -7.67 28.51
C ASP A 29 16.75 -6.15 28.68
N SER A 30 17.92 -5.65 28.30
CA SER A 30 18.46 -4.30 28.37
C SER A 30 17.46 -3.15 28.06
N PRO A 31 17.69 -1.91 28.55
CA PRO A 31 16.73 -0.82 28.40
C PRO A 31 16.48 -0.48 26.92
N VAL A 32 15.20 -0.31 26.58
CA VAL A 32 14.73 0.07 25.25
C VAL A 32 14.95 1.57 25.05
N ASP A 33 16.20 2.01 24.87
CA ASP A 33 16.55 3.42 24.59
C ASP A 33 16.46 3.76 23.09
N SER A 34 15.46 3.21 22.40
CA SER A 34 15.20 3.53 21.00
C SER A 34 13.72 3.70 20.69
N LEU A 35 13.38 4.75 19.93
CA LEU A 35 12.02 5.09 19.52
C LEU A 35 11.83 4.83 18.03
N ARG A 36 10.77 4.11 17.66
CA ARG A 36 10.53 3.69 16.28
C ARG A 36 9.66 4.66 15.48
N PHE A 37 10.21 5.21 14.41
CA PHE A 37 9.51 6.10 13.47
C PHE A 37 9.70 5.66 12.01
N SER A 38 8.61 5.60 11.25
CA SER A 38 8.60 5.23 9.82
C SER A 38 9.40 3.95 9.50
N GLY A 39 9.40 2.98 10.43
CA GLY A 39 10.08 1.69 10.27
C GLY A 39 11.53 1.64 10.76
N ARG A 40 12.13 2.78 11.14
CA ARG A 40 13.50 2.90 11.66
C ARG A 40 13.49 3.20 13.17
N ASP A 41 14.41 2.61 13.91
CA ASP A 41 14.63 2.88 15.32
C ASP A 41 15.59 4.08 15.45
N PHE A 42 15.28 4.99 16.37
CA PHE A 42 16.10 6.17 16.66
C PHE A 42 16.61 6.08 18.10
N SER A 43 17.92 6.09 18.28
CA SER A 43 18.53 6.11 19.61
C SER A 43 18.41 7.50 20.26
N GLN A 44 18.56 7.56 21.57
CA GLN A 44 18.64 8.85 22.29
C GLN A 44 19.78 9.73 21.76
N GLN A 45 20.92 9.12 21.38
CA GLN A 45 22.05 9.84 20.80
C GLN A 45 21.71 10.46 19.45
N GLU A 46 21.03 9.73 18.57
CA GLU A 46 20.58 10.26 17.27
C GLU A 46 19.57 11.42 17.45
N LEU A 47 18.66 11.31 18.42
CA LEU A 47 17.74 12.40 18.75
C LEU A 47 18.48 13.64 19.28
N ALA A 48 19.49 13.45 20.14
CA ALA A 48 20.34 14.53 20.63
C ALA A 48 21.09 15.23 19.48
N THR A 49 21.64 14.46 18.54
CA THR A 49 22.29 14.99 17.34
C THR A 49 21.32 15.81 16.47
N ILE A 50 20.09 15.32 16.25
CA ILE A 50 19.06 16.10 15.52
C ILE A 50 18.76 17.41 16.24
N ARG A 51 18.64 17.41 17.58
CA ARG A 51 18.39 18.63 18.37
C ARG A 51 19.54 19.63 18.24
N ALA A 52 20.79 19.16 18.27
CA ALA A 52 21.96 20.02 18.07
C ALA A 52 21.93 20.74 16.71
N TRP A 53 21.65 20.00 15.62
CA TRP A 53 21.52 20.60 14.29
C TRP A 53 20.36 21.60 14.17
N LEU A 54 19.28 21.38 14.92
CA LEU A 54 18.14 22.31 14.96
C LEU A 54 18.46 23.57 15.76
N ALA A 55 19.26 23.46 16.83
CA ALA A 55 19.70 24.60 17.64
C ALA A 55 20.59 25.58 16.85
N GLU A 56 21.32 25.10 15.85
CA GLU A 56 22.07 25.93 14.91
C GLU A 56 21.14 26.79 14.01
N ASN A 57 19.84 26.48 13.93
CA ASN A 57 18.77 27.19 13.20
C ASN A 57 19.07 27.53 11.72
N THR A 58 19.98 26.80 11.08
CA THR A 58 20.41 27.04 9.69
C THR A 58 19.68 26.17 8.66
N LEU A 59 18.96 25.14 9.10
CA LEU A 59 18.42 24.11 8.21
C LEU A 59 16.91 24.21 8.04
N CYS A 60 16.44 24.34 6.79
CA CYS A 60 15.04 24.08 6.47
C CYS A 60 14.73 22.58 6.60
N ARG A 61 13.44 22.22 6.79
CA ARG A 61 13.00 20.83 7.00
C ARG A 61 13.47 19.85 5.90
N GLU A 62 13.61 20.33 4.67
CA GLU A 62 14.14 19.55 3.55
C GLU A 62 15.61 19.19 3.75
N HIS A 63 16.46 20.18 4.06
CA HIS A 63 17.88 19.96 4.30
C HIS A 63 18.12 19.07 5.52
N LEU A 64 17.37 19.29 6.60
CA LEU A 64 17.43 18.42 7.78
C LEU A 64 17.13 16.96 7.43
N ALA A 65 16.07 16.70 6.67
CA ALA A 65 15.71 15.34 6.27
C ALA A 65 16.80 14.66 5.41
N ARG A 66 17.46 15.42 4.51
CA ARG A 66 18.58 14.89 3.72
C ARG A 66 19.80 14.59 4.60
N ARG A 67 20.16 15.51 5.50
CA ARG A 67 21.28 15.35 6.44
C ARG A 67 21.06 14.12 7.34
N VAL A 68 19.87 13.98 7.93
CA VAL A 68 19.50 12.79 8.72
C VAL A 68 19.65 11.51 7.90
N CYS A 69 19.21 11.50 6.63
CA CYS A 69 19.38 10.32 5.79
C CYS A 69 20.85 9.99 5.49
N GLN A 70 21.70 11.00 5.29
CA GLN A 70 23.11 10.81 4.98
C GLN A 70 23.90 10.34 6.22
N GLU A 71 23.80 11.09 7.32
CA GLU A 71 24.57 10.85 8.55
C GLU A 71 24.16 9.55 9.25
N PHE A 72 22.87 9.20 9.20
CA PHE A 72 22.36 8.02 9.90
C PHE A 72 22.14 6.81 8.99
N GLY A 73 22.70 6.82 7.78
CA GLY A 73 22.65 5.68 6.87
C GLY A 73 21.24 5.33 6.38
N TRP A 74 20.29 6.26 6.36
CA TRP A 74 18.89 5.97 6.04
C TRP A 74 18.58 6.01 4.55
N PHE A 75 19.04 4.97 3.87
CA PHE A 75 18.86 4.76 2.43
C PHE A 75 17.84 3.64 2.14
N ASN A 76 17.33 3.59 0.90
CA ASN A 76 16.56 2.45 0.41
C ASN A 76 17.48 1.39 -0.21
N ALA A 77 16.92 0.26 -0.64
CA ALA A 77 17.67 -0.82 -1.28
C ALA A 77 18.39 -0.41 -2.59
N ALA A 78 18.00 0.71 -3.19
CA ALA A 78 18.66 1.31 -4.36
C ALA A 78 19.69 2.39 -3.98
N GLY A 79 20.07 2.51 -2.70
CA GLY A 79 21.02 3.52 -2.23
C GLY A 79 20.51 4.96 -2.24
N LYS A 80 19.21 5.19 -2.48
CA LYS A 80 18.63 6.55 -2.47
C LYS A 80 18.19 6.96 -1.06
N PRO A 81 18.44 8.21 -0.64
CA PRO A 81 17.97 8.72 0.65
C PRO A 81 16.45 8.55 0.84
N GLN A 82 16.01 8.09 2.02
CA GLN A 82 14.59 7.98 2.34
C GLN A 82 13.97 9.31 2.82
N THR A 83 14.25 10.41 2.13
CA THR A 83 13.92 11.78 2.57
C THR A 83 12.44 11.96 2.92
N MET A 84 11.51 11.37 2.17
CA MET A 84 10.07 11.47 2.47
C MET A 84 9.68 10.70 3.74
N SER A 85 10.20 9.49 3.95
CA SER A 85 10.00 8.72 5.18
C SER A 85 10.60 9.46 6.38
N CYS A 86 11.76 10.09 6.17
CA CYS A 86 12.44 10.91 7.16
C CYS A 86 11.64 12.14 7.55
N LYS A 87 11.13 12.94 6.59
CA LYS A 87 10.24 14.07 6.89
C LYS A 87 9.02 13.65 7.70
N VAL A 88 8.40 12.51 7.36
CA VAL A 88 7.26 11.99 8.13
C VAL A 88 7.69 11.59 9.55
N ALA A 89 8.87 10.98 9.72
CA ALA A 89 9.41 10.66 11.05
C ALA A 89 9.68 11.92 11.87
N LEU A 90 10.38 12.91 11.30
CA LEU A 90 10.67 14.20 11.95
C LEU A 90 9.37 14.93 12.35
N LEU A 91 8.35 14.96 11.48
CA LEU A 91 7.05 15.52 11.82
C LEU A 91 6.36 14.80 12.97
N ARG A 92 6.49 13.47 13.04
CA ARG A 92 5.93 12.68 14.15
C ARG A 92 6.71 12.89 15.44
N MET A 93 8.04 13.01 15.38
CA MET A 93 8.89 13.34 16.53
C MET A 93 8.54 14.72 17.07
N HIS A 94 8.34 15.70 16.19
CA HIS A 94 7.93 17.04 16.57
C HIS A 94 6.58 17.06 17.27
N ARG A 95 5.58 16.36 16.70
CA ARG A 95 4.25 16.22 17.34
C ARG A 95 4.30 15.46 18.67
N ALA A 96 5.31 14.63 18.87
CA ALA A 96 5.54 13.92 20.12
C ALA A 96 6.37 14.74 21.13
N GLY A 97 6.74 15.99 20.81
CA GLY A 97 7.55 16.86 21.68
C GLY A 97 9.02 16.44 21.79
N LEU A 98 9.50 15.55 20.91
CA LEU A 98 10.88 15.05 20.98
C LEU A 98 11.89 16.01 20.33
N ILE A 99 11.45 16.81 19.36
CA ILE A 99 12.23 17.82 18.64
C ILE A 99 11.34 19.02 18.28
N GLU A 100 11.93 20.17 17.98
CA GLU A 100 11.21 21.34 17.49
C GLU A 100 11.61 21.66 16.06
N LEU A 101 10.70 21.44 15.10
CA LEU A 101 10.98 21.72 13.70
C LEU A 101 10.72 23.19 13.38
N PRO A 102 11.54 23.84 12.53
CA PRO A 102 11.30 25.21 12.09
C PRO A 102 9.96 25.31 11.35
N ALA A 103 9.37 26.50 11.26
CA ALA A 103 8.13 26.72 10.53
C ALA A 103 8.25 26.23 9.05
N PRO A 104 7.17 25.71 8.44
CA PRO A 104 7.20 25.33 7.04
C PRO A 104 7.50 26.54 6.15
N THR A 105 8.45 26.42 5.21
CA THR A 105 8.77 27.48 4.24
C THR A 105 7.75 27.61 3.12
N HIS A 106 6.88 26.60 2.94
CA HIS A 106 5.76 26.63 2.00
C HIS A 106 4.50 26.06 2.66
N PRO A 107 3.30 26.56 2.32
CA PRO A 107 2.05 26.01 2.82
C PRO A 107 1.91 24.53 2.45
N ASP A 108 1.41 23.75 3.41
CA ASP A 108 1.33 22.30 3.34
C ASP A 108 0.32 21.86 2.25
N THR A 109 0.78 21.59 1.04
CA THR A 109 -0.08 21.21 -0.10
C THR A 109 -0.79 19.87 0.10
N ASN A 110 -0.26 19.02 0.99
CA ASN A 110 -0.82 17.71 1.33
C ASN A 110 -2.06 17.79 2.24
N HIS A 111 -2.35 18.95 2.84
CA HIS A 111 -3.53 19.16 3.69
C HIS A 111 -4.80 19.58 2.93
N ARG A 112 -4.77 19.63 1.58
CA ARG A 112 -6.01 19.57 0.77
C ARG A 112 -6.65 18.17 0.83
N LYS A 113 -6.93 17.68 2.03
CA LYS A 113 -7.79 16.51 2.24
C LYS A 113 -9.21 17.01 2.38
N GLY A 114 -10.05 16.73 1.38
CA GLY A 114 -11.51 16.81 1.53
C GLY A 114 -12.25 17.72 0.55
N LYS A 115 -11.59 18.37 -0.41
CA LYS A 115 -12.28 18.92 -1.58
C LYS A 115 -11.75 18.24 -2.83
N PRO A 116 -12.62 17.82 -3.78
CA PRO A 116 -12.16 17.61 -5.15
C PRO A 116 -11.29 18.81 -5.53
N ASP A 117 -10.20 18.59 -6.26
CA ASP A 117 -9.33 19.68 -6.68
C ASP A 117 -10.08 20.58 -7.67
N VAL A 118 -10.88 21.52 -7.16
CA VAL A 118 -11.58 22.56 -7.94
C VAL A 118 -10.59 23.64 -8.39
N ARG A 119 -9.31 23.57 -8.01
CA ARG A 119 -8.29 24.56 -8.41
C ARG A 119 -7.47 24.18 -9.64
N SER A 120 -7.91 23.18 -10.40
CA SER A 120 -7.59 23.06 -11.83
C SER A 120 -8.78 23.45 -12.73
N ALA A 121 -9.83 24.08 -12.18
CA ALA A 121 -11.01 24.56 -12.92
C ALA A 121 -10.94 26.06 -13.29
N GLN A 122 -9.74 26.62 -13.44
CA GLN A 122 -9.50 27.88 -14.13
C GLN A 122 -8.47 27.68 -15.23
N GLY A 123 -8.71 26.68 -16.07
CA GLY A 123 -8.39 26.76 -17.48
C GLY A 123 -9.67 27.17 -18.18
N THR A 124 -9.71 28.40 -18.69
CA THR A 124 -10.72 28.85 -19.64
C THR A 124 -10.85 27.83 -20.77
N GLY A 125 -11.99 27.16 -20.80
CA GLY A 125 -12.30 26.12 -21.75
C GLY A 125 -13.58 25.45 -21.33
N THR A 126 -14.70 26.02 -21.78
CA THR A 126 -15.95 25.30 -22.03
C THR A 126 -15.67 24.16 -23.01
N GLY A 127 -14.97 23.13 -22.55
CA GLY A 127 -14.80 21.88 -23.27
C GLY A 127 -15.93 20.98 -22.82
N MET A 128 -16.91 20.78 -23.68
CA MET A 128 -17.75 19.58 -23.65
C MET A 128 -16.88 18.36 -23.27
N PRO A 129 -17.38 17.38 -22.48
CA PRO A 129 -16.66 16.13 -22.33
C PRO A 129 -16.26 15.66 -23.72
N ALA A 130 -14.95 15.50 -23.94
CA ALA A 130 -14.45 15.02 -25.21
C ALA A 130 -15.28 13.78 -25.56
N PRO A 131 -15.89 13.73 -26.76
CA PRO A 131 -16.77 12.62 -27.10
C PRO A 131 -16.03 11.33 -26.80
N ILE A 132 -16.71 10.42 -26.08
CA ILE A 132 -16.21 9.07 -25.86
C ILE A 132 -15.72 8.61 -27.24
N PRO A 133 -14.43 8.23 -27.40
CA PRO A 133 -13.92 7.81 -28.70
C PRO A 133 -14.88 6.79 -29.30
N SER A 134 -15.06 6.83 -30.63
CA SER A 134 -15.76 5.77 -31.33
C SER A 134 -15.25 4.42 -30.83
N GLN A 135 -16.17 3.47 -30.67
CA GLN A 135 -15.87 2.19 -30.04
C GLN A 135 -14.60 1.57 -30.63
N LEU A 136 -13.59 1.36 -29.78
CA LEU A 136 -12.33 0.75 -30.19
C LEU A 136 -12.46 -0.76 -30.03
N ALA A 137 -12.79 -1.44 -31.12
CA ALA A 137 -12.81 -2.89 -31.17
C ALA A 137 -11.40 -3.42 -31.49
N LEU A 138 -10.91 -4.37 -30.70
CA LEU A 138 -9.65 -5.06 -30.98
C LEU A 138 -9.93 -6.54 -31.22
N ASP A 139 -9.42 -7.06 -32.32
CA ASP A 139 -9.41 -8.49 -32.58
C ASP A 139 -8.32 -9.22 -31.77
N SER A 140 -8.24 -10.53 -31.92
CA SER A 140 -7.28 -11.36 -31.19
C SER A 140 -5.81 -11.06 -31.51
N GLU A 141 -5.51 -10.64 -32.74
CA GLU A 141 -4.15 -10.28 -33.16
C GLU A 141 -3.76 -8.92 -32.59
N GLN A 142 -4.65 -7.94 -32.68
CA GLN A 142 -4.44 -6.61 -32.09
C GLN A 142 -4.29 -6.69 -30.57
N VAL A 143 -5.05 -7.56 -29.89
CA VAL A 143 -4.88 -7.83 -28.44
C VAL A 143 -3.50 -8.44 -28.14
N ARG A 144 -2.94 -9.29 -29.01
CA ARG A 144 -1.60 -9.86 -28.83
C ARG A 144 -0.51 -8.78 -28.90
N GLN A 145 -0.72 -7.77 -29.74
CA GLN A 145 0.20 -6.67 -29.99
C GLN A 145 0.15 -5.56 -28.95
N VAL A 146 -0.81 -5.60 -28.00
CA VAL A 146 -0.89 -4.62 -26.92
C VAL A 146 0.40 -4.61 -26.08
N ARG A 147 0.93 -3.41 -25.85
CA ARG A 147 2.16 -3.16 -25.11
C ARG A 147 1.86 -2.46 -23.80
N LEU A 148 2.68 -2.73 -22.79
CA LEU A 148 2.66 -1.98 -21.53
C LEU A 148 3.75 -0.91 -21.57
N GLU A 149 3.43 0.27 -21.08
CA GLU A 149 4.36 1.41 -20.97
C GLU A 149 4.35 1.93 -19.55
N VAL A 150 5.53 2.05 -18.94
CA VAL A 150 5.66 2.66 -17.61
C VAL A 150 5.37 4.15 -17.76
N VAL A 151 4.47 4.68 -16.94
CA VAL A 151 4.19 6.12 -16.91
C VAL A 151 5.37 6.85 -16.29
N GLN A 152 6.05 7.69 -17.09
CA GLN A 152 7.26 8.40 -16.74
C GLN A 152 7.13 9.92 -16.92
N THR A 153 6.42 10.38 -17.95
CA THR A 153 6.33 11.81 -18.31
C THR A 153 5.15 12.52 -17.65
N ALA A 154 5.15 13.85 -17.67
CA ALA A 154 4.03 14.64 -17.16
C ALA A 154 2.76 14.43 -17.99
N ALA A 155 2.89 14.35 -19.32
CA ALA A 155 1.78 14.08 -20.23
C ALA A 155 1.14 12.71 -19.98
N GLU A 156 1.95 11.65 -19.84
CA GLU A 156 1.44 10.31 -19.52
C GLU A 156 0.75 10.26 -18.16
N ARG A 157 1.28 10.98 -17.16
CA ARG A 157 0.62 11.12 -15.85
C ARG A 157 -0.72 11.81 -15.95
N ALA A 158 -0.84 12.85 -16.79
CA ALA A 158 -2.09 13.54 -17.03
C ALA A 158 -3.13 12.61 -17.65
N ILE A 159 -2.75 11.88 -18.71
CA ILE A 159 -3.60 10.86 -19.36
C ILE A 159 -4.07 9.81 -18.34
N TYR A 160 -3.13 9.22 -17.59
CA TYR A 160 -3.42 8.22 -16.58
C TYR A 160 -4.39 8.73 -15.51
N HIS A 161 -4.17 9.94 -14.98
CA HIS A 161 -5.06 10.52 -13.97
C HIS A 161 -6.44 10.86 -14.54
N GLN A 162 -6.51 11.40 -15.76
CA GLN A 162 -7.77 11.68 -16.42
C GLN A 162 -8.60 10.41 -16.60
N LEU A 163 -8.02 9.35 -17.19
CA LEU A 163 -8.71 8.06 -17.35
C LEU A 163 -9.27 7.52 -16.02
N LEU A 164 -8.47 7.58 -14.95
CA LEU A 164 -8.93 7.11 -13.64
C LEU A 164 -10.00 7.99 -13.01
N ARG A 165 -9.91 9.33 -13.15
CA ARG A 165 -10.95 10.25 -12.64
C ARG A 165 -12.28 9.99 -13.32
N ASP A 166 -12.24 9.82 -14.63
CA ASP A 166 -13.44 9.83 -15.46
C ASP A 166 -14.12 8.45 -15.49
N HIS A 167 -13.36 7.36 -15.33
CA HIS A 167 -13.89 6.00 -15.57
C HIS A 167 -13.60 4.95 -14.50
N HIS A 168 -12.64 5.16 -13.59
CA HIS A 168 -12.37 4.17 -12.55
C HIS A 168 -13.25 4.43 -11.33
N TYR A 169 -13.96 3.41 -10.83
CA TYR A 169 -14.91 3.56 -9.70
C TYR A 169 -14.30 4.09 -8.38
N LEU A 170 -12.99 3.94 -8.18
CA LEU A 170 -12.23 4.54 -7.07
C LEU A 170 -11.56 5.90 -7.38
N GLY A 171 -11.77 6.45 -8.57
CA GLY A 171 -11.16 7.69 -9.04
C GLY A 171 -9.61 7.68 -9.09
N ALA A 172 -9.05 8.85 -9.36
CA ALA A 172 -7.61 9.11 -9.30
C ALA A 172 -7.17 9.51 -7.88
N SER A 173 -7.06 8.53 -6.98
CA SER A 173 -6.47 8.78 -5.66
C SER A 173 -4.95 8.70 -5.69
N THR A 174 -4.28 9.51 -4.87
CA THR A 174 -2.83 9.39 -4.67
C THR A 174 -2.48 8.05 -4.02
N MET A 175 -1.43 7.39 -4.53
CA MET A 175 -0.85 6.20 -3.90
C MET A 175 0.36 6.64 -3.08
N ALA A 176 0.40 6.29 -1.80
CA ALA A 176 1.52 6.58 -0.93
C ALA A 176 2.60 5.50 -1.04
N GLY A 177 3.87 5.90 -0.91
CA GLY A 177 5.01 4.98 -0.93
C GLY A 177 5.41 4.52 -2.34
N ALA A 178 6.04 3.34 -2.39
CA ALA A 178 6.48 2.72 -3.64
C ALA A 178 5.27 2.41 -4.54
N GLN A 179 5.33 2.84 -5.80
CA GLN A 179 4.26 2.73 -6.76
C GLN A 179 4.77 2.65 -8.18
N LEU A 180 4.01 2.00 -9.05
CA LEU A 180 4.27 1.92 -10.46
C LEU A 180 2.97 2.00 -11.23
N ARG A 181 2.97 2.72 -12.35
CA ARG A 181 1.79 2.97 -13.17
C ARG A 181 2.09 2.57 -14.60
N TYR A 182 1.13 1.94 -15.25
CA TYR A 182 1.22 1.59 -16.65
C TYR A 182 0.06 2.17 -17.43
N LEU A 183 0.35 2.58 -18.67
CA LEU A 183 -0.63 2.66 -19.74
C LEU A 183 -0.42 1.44 -20.64
N ALA A 184 -1.50 0.82 -21.07
CA ALA A 184 -1.44 -0.19 -22.13
C ALA A 184 -1.86 0.45 -23.44
N ARG A 185 -1.09 0.19 -24.51
CA ARG A 185 -1.39 0.70 -25.85
C ARG A 185 -1.57 -0.42 -26.87
N SER A 186 -2.54 -0.26 -27.76
CA SER A 186 -2.66 -1.07 -28.99
C SER A 186 -1.46 -0.87 -29.92
N GLY A 187 -1.36 -1.71 -30.96
CA GLY A 187 -0.36 -1.54 -32.01
C GLY A 187 -0.45 -0.18 -32.73
N GLY A 188 -1.64 0.42 -32.80
CA GLY A 188 -1.88 1.77 -33.34
C GLY A 188 -1.56 2.92 -32.39
N GLY A 189 -1.16 2.63 -31.14
CA GLY A 189 -0.77 3.63 -30.15
C GLY A 189 -1.90 4.18 -29.27
N GLU A 190 -3.14 3.75 -29.48
CA GLU A 190 -4.28 4.15 -28.64
C GLU A 190 -4.16 3.56 -27.23
N VAL A 191 -4.56 4.32 -26.21
CA VAL A 191 -4.58 3.81 -24.83
C VAL A 191 -5.79 2.91 -24.62
N VAL A 192 -5.53 1.64 -24.31
CA VAL A 192 -6.55 0.60 -24.16
C VAL A 192 -6.75 0.14 -22.72
N ALA A 193 -5.81 0.46 -21.81
CA ALA A 193 -5.96 0.19 -20.39
C ALA A 193 -5.01 1.03 -19.53
N ALA A 194 -5.27 1.06 -18.23
CA ALA A 194 -4.38 1.65 -17.23
C ALA A 194 -4.24 0.75 -16.00
N PHE A 195 -3.03 0.66 -15.46
CA PHE A 195 -2.74 -0.03 -14.20
C PHE A 195 -2.07 0.89 -13.18
N GLY A 196 -2.44 0.72 -11.92
CA GLY A 196 -1.75 1.29 -10.77
C GLY A 196 -1.38 0.20 -9.78
N PHE A 197 -0.10 0.16 -9.44
CA PHE A 197 0.48 -0.72 -8.44
C PHE A 197 1.05 0.10 -7.30
N GLY A 198 0.85 -0.36 -6.07
CA GLY A 198 1.41 0.25 -4.87
C GLY A 198 1.89 -0.81 -3.88
N ALA A 199 2.38 -0.35 -2.74
CA ALA A 199 2.76 -1.24 -1.64
C ALA A 199 1.60 -2.16 -1.21
N GLY A 200 1.93 -3.39 -0.84
CA GLY A 200 0.99 -4.36 -0.27
C GLY A 200 0.25 -3.82 0.98
N ALA A 201 -0.98 -4.26 1.17
CA ALA A 201 -1.76 -3.95 2.36
C ALA A 201 -1.12 -4.57 3.61
N TRP A 202 -1.09 -3.80 4.70
CA TRP A 202 -0.35 -4.16 5.90
C TRP A 202 -0.76 -5.50 6.52
N LEU A 203 -2.07 -5.72 6.67
CA LEU A 203 -2.64 -6.91 7.31
C LEU A 203 -3.75 -7.48 6.43
N VAL A 204 -3.56 -8.71 5.96
CA VAL A 204 -4.50 -9.38 5.06
C VAL A 204 -4.56 -10.85 5.46
N ALA A 205 -5.52 -11.20 6.31
CA ALA A 205 -5.56 -12.52 6.95
C ALA A 205 -5.55 -13.69 5.96
N GLY A 206 -6.26 -13.58 4.83
CA GLY A 206 -6.28 -14.61 3.80
C GLY A 206 -4.91 -14.84 3.15
N ARG A 207 -4.28 -13.76 2.69
CA ARG A 207 -2.92 -13.77 2.14
C ARG A 207 -1.90 -14.27 3.17
N ASP A 208 -1.98 -13.77 4.40
CA ASP A 208 -0.99 -14.09 5.43
C ASP A 208 -1.01 -15.60 5.76
N ARG A 209 -2.19 -16.22 5.84
CA ARG A 209 -2.33 -17.68 5.94
C ARG A 209 -1.83 -18.41 4.71
N PHE A 210 -2.11 -17.89 3.51
CA PHE A 210 -1.66 -18.51 2.26
C PHE A 210 -0.13 -18.52 2.09
N ILE A 211 0.54 -17.48 2.58
CA ILE A 211 2.01 -17.40 2.61
C ILE A 211 2.56 -18.31 3.74
N GLY A 212 1.90 -18.32 4.90
CA GLY A 212 2.34 -19.08 6.08
C GLY A 212 3.42 -18.36 6.90
N TRP A 213 3.61 -17.06 6.70
CA TRP A 213 4.66 -16.29 7.38
C TRP A 213 4.26 -15.82 8.79
N SER A 214 5.26 -15.69 9.66
CA SER A 214 5.09 -15.10 10.99
C SER A 214 4.90 -13.58 10.92
N ASP A 215 4.50 -12.98 12.04
CA ASP A 215 4.43 -11.53 12.19
C ASP A 215 5.77 -10.82 11.97
N ALA A 216 6.87 -11.46 12.40
CA ALA A 216 8.23 -10.96 12.19
C ALA A 216 8.61 -11.03 10.69
N SER A 217 8.39 -12.19 10.07
CA SER A 217 8.65 -12.41 8.64
C SER A 217 7.80 -11.48 7.76
N ARG A 218 6.53 -11.25 8.10
CA ARG A 218 5.69 -10.24 7.43
C ARG A 218 6.30 -8.85 7.52
N ARG A 219 6.67 -8.39 8.71
CA ARG A 219 7.28 -7.05 8.87
C ARG A 219 8.55 -6.88 8.03
N ALA A 220 9.39 -7.92 7.97
CA ALA A 220 10.60 -7.92 7.17
C ALA A 220 10.33 -7.93 5.65
N ASN A 221 9.35 -8.74 5.20
CA ASN A 221 9.20 -9.08 3.79
C ASN A 221 7.98 -8.47 3.08
N LEU A 222 7.10 -7.74 3.79
CA LEU A 222 5.89 -7.15 3.20
C LEU A 222 6.19 -6.23 2.00
N HIS A 223 7.35 -5.56 2.01
CA HIS A 223 7.78 -4.70 0.90
C HIS A 223 7.90 -5.46 -0.44
N ARG A 224 8.04 -6.80 -0.41
CA ARG A 224 8.09 -7.67 -1.60
C ARG A 224 6.71 -8.07 -2.12
N ILE A 225 5.63 -7.57 -1.50
CA ILE A 225 4.25 -7.74 -1.98
C ILE A 225 3.78 -6.42 -2.58
N VAL A 226 3.21 -6.50 -3.78
CA VAL A 226 2.72 -5.34 -4.52
C VAL A 226 1.23 -5.49 -4.82
N ASN A 227 0.46 -4.47 -4.49
CA ASN A 227 -0.98 -4.44 -4.66
C ASN A 227 -1.35 -3.78 -5.99
N ASN A 228 -2.16 -4.46 -6.80
CA ASN A 228 -2.84 -3.86 -7.94
C ASN A 228 -4.02 -3.00 -7.47
N ASN A 229 -3.72 -1.74 -7.18
CA ASN A 229 -4.66 -0.73 -6.66
C ASN A 229 -5.64 -0.21 -7.70
N ARG A 230 -5.25 -0.21 -8.99
CA ARG A 230 -6.05 0.29 -10.11
C ARG A 230 -5.89 -0.61 -11.30
N PHE A 231 -7.00 -1.03 -11.89
CA PHE A 231 -7.02 -1.66 -13.20
C PHE A 231 -8.26 -1.17 -13.93
N LEU A 232 -8.06 -0.52 -15.06
CA LEU A 232 -9.11 0.07 -15.89
C LEU A 232 -8.90 -0.36 -17.33
N ILE A 233 -9.94 -0.91 -17.94
CA ILE A 233 -10.12 -0.91 -19.39
C ILE A 233 -11.22 0.12 -19.65
N PRO A 234 -10.97 1.18 -20.45
CA PRO A 234 -11.98 2.19 -20.71
C PRO A 234 -13.25 1.61 -21.35
N PRO A 235 -14.44 2.19 -21.07
CA PRO A 235 -15.72 1.59 -21.47
C PRO A 235 -15.93 1.48 -22.99
N TRP A 236 -15.21 2.28 -23.78
CA TRP A 236 -15.26 2.23 -25.25
C TRP A 236 -14.39 1.13 -25.88
N VAL A 237 -13.54 0.46 -25.10
CA VAL A 237 -12.67 -0.61 -25.60
C VAL A 237 -13.42 -1.94 -25.55
N ARG A 238 -13.64 -2.55 -26.73
CA ARG A 238 -14.25 -3.88 -26.88
C ARG A 238 -13.23 -4.88 -27.39
N ALA A 239 -12.68 -5.67 -26.49
CA ALA A 239 -11.59 -6.57 -26.82
C ALA A 239 -11.70 -7.84 -25.97
N PRO A 240 -12.20 -8.96 -26.54
CA PRO A 240 -12.25 -10.24 -25.84
C PRO A 240 -10.87 -10.61 -25.28
N ASN A 241 -10.83 -11.14 -24.05
CA ASN A 241 -9.61 -11.62 -23.38
C ASN A 241 -8.51 -10.56 -23.13
N LEU A 242 -8.76 -9.28 -23.44
CA LEU A 242 -7.78 -8.21 -23.22
C LEU A 242 -7.38 -8.12 -21.74
N ALA A 243 -8.34 -8.24 -20.82
CA ALA A 243 -8.07 -8.09 -19.40
C ALA A 243 -7.10 -9.16 -18.85
N SER A 244 -7.35 -10.43 -19.14
CA SER A 244 -6.49 -11.54 -18.68
C SER A 244 -5.13 -11.54 -19.39
N ARG A 245 -5.09 -11.14 -20.67
CA ARG A 245 -3.84 -10.92 -21.41
C ARG A 245 -2.98 -9.84 -20.76
N LEU A 246 -3.57 -8.69 -20.43
CA LEU A 246 -2.89 -7.57 -19.77
C LEU A 246 -2.37 -7.96 -18.38
N LEU A 247 -3.16 -8.66 -17.58
CA LEU A 247 -2.73 -9.18 -16.27
C LEU A 247 -1.55 -10.15 -16.42
N SER A 248 -1.55 -11.01 -17.44
CA SER A 248 -0.44 -11.91 -17.72
C SER A 248 0.83 -11.15 -18.16
N LEU A 249 0.66 -10.10 -18.97
CA LEU A 249 1.77 -9.23 -19.41
C LEU A 249 2.41 -8.51 -18.22
N VAL A 250 1.59 -7.93 -17.33
CA VAL A 250 2.10 -7.16 -16.20
C VAL A 250 2.79 -8.05 -15.18
N ALA A 251 2.27 -9.25 -14.94
CA ALA A 251 2.88 -10.23 -14.03
C ALA A 251 4.30 -10.65 -14.46
N ARG A 252 4.55 -10.74 -15.77
CA ARG A 252 5.89 -11.04 -16.31
C ARG A 252 6.87 -9.88 -16.22
N ARG A 253 6.38 -8.64 -16.22
CA ARG A 253 7.21 -7.44 -16.37
C ARG A 253 7.48 -6.73 -15.05
N ILE A 254 6.50 -6.67 -14.16
CA ILE A 254 6.50 -5.79 -12.99
C ILE A 254 7.69 -6.01 -12.06
N ALA A 255 8.17 -7.25 -11.90
CA ALA A 255 9.30 -7.53 -11.01
C ALA A 255 10.60 -6.86 -11.46
N ALA A 256 10.83 -6.79 -12.77
CA ALA A 256 11.99 -6.12 -13.36
C ALA A 256 11.87 -4.60 -13.26
N ASP A 257 10.72 -4.05 -13.66
CA ASP A 257 10.48 -2.60 -13.60
C ASP A 257 10.54 -2.07 -12.15
N TRP A 258 9.99 -2.84 -11.20
CA TRP A 258 10.04 -2.49 -9.78
C TRP A 258 11.47 -2.51 -9.24
N ARG A 259 12.27 -3.51 -9.62
CA ARG A 259 13.69 -3.60 -9.26
C ARG A 259 14.50 -2.44 -9.82
N SER A 260 14.30 -2.12 -11.10
CA SER A 260 14.95 -0.98 -11.74
C SER A 260 14.64 0.32 -10.99
N ARG A 261 13.40 0.50 -10.52
CA ARG A 261 12.99 1.72 -9.82
C ARG A 261 13.40 1.78 -8.34
N TYR A 262 13.31 0.66 -7.63
CA TYR A 262 13.36 0.62 -6.16
C TYR A 262 14.48 -0.24 -5.58
N GLY A 263 15.24 -0.97 -6.41
CA GLY A 263 16.38 -1.80 -5.98
C GLY A 263 16.01 -3.19 -5.44
N TYR A 264 14.72 -3.54 -5.41
CA TYR A 264 14.25 -4.87 -4.99
C TYR A 264 13.12 -5.36 -5.90
N SER A 265 12.94 -6.67 -5.98
CA SER A 265 11.86 -7.29 -6.77
C SER A 265 10.71 -7.76 -5.87
N PRO A 266 9.45 -7.46 -6.23
CA PRO A 266 8.31 -8.15 -5.66
C PRO A 266 8.32 -9.63 -6.07
N VAL A 267 7.72 -10.47 -5.23
CA VAL A 267 7.58 -11.92 -5.47
C VAL A 267 6.13 -12.38 -5.47
N LEU A 268 5.22 -11.53 -4.98
CA LEU A 268 3.78 -11.79 -4.94
C LEU A 268 3.02 -10.51 -5.30
N LEU A 269 2.03 -10.64 -6.17
CA LEU A 269 1.04 -9.60 -6.39
C LEU A 269 -0.22 -9.90 -5.58
N GLU A 270 -0.92 -8.85 -5.16
CA GLU A 270 -2.25 -8.95 -4.55
C GLU A 270 -3.22 -7.98 -5.21
N THR A 271 -4.51 -8.25 -5.09
CA THR A 271 -5.58 -7.32 -5.46
C THR A 271 -6.82 -7.57 -4.61
N PHE A 272 -7.74 -6.62 -4.64
CA PHE A 272 -8.98 -6.64 -3.88
C PHE A 272 -10.15 -6.33 -4.79
N VAL A 273 -10.99 -7.33 -5.04
CA VAL A 273 -12.16 -7.22 -5.93
C VAL A 273 -13.42 -7.06 -5.08
N GLU A 274 -14.13 -5.93 -5.24
CA GLU A 274 -15.38 -5.66 -4.54
C GLU A 274 -16.49 -6.61 -5.01
N LEU A 275 -16.96 -7.46 -4.09
CA LEU A 275 -17.86 -8.58 -4.39
C LEU A 275 -19.21 -8.15 -4.97
N GLU A 276 -19.76 -7.06 -4.45
CA GLU A 276 -21.09 -6.55 -4.85
C GLU A 276 -21.05 -5.84 -6.21
N ARG A 277 -19.85 -5.53 -6.74
CA ARG A 277 -19.66 -4.75 -7.97
C ARG A 277 -19.05 -5.55 -9.11
N PHE A 278 -18.16 -6.49 -8.80
CA PHE A 278 -17.39 -7.21 -9.80
C PHE A 278 -17.30 -8.70 -9.46
N THR A 279 -17.42 -9.52 -10.50
CA THR A 279 -17.23 -10.96 -10.38
C THR A 279 -15.76 -11.36 -10.23
N GLY A 280 -14.82 -10.53 -10.70
CA GLY A 280 -13.38 -10.84 -10.70
C GLY A 280 -12.94 -11.84 -11.77
N THR A 281 -13.78 -12.12 -12.77
CA THR A 281 -13.52 -13.14 -13.81
C THR A 281 -12.17 -12.99 -14.50
N CYS A 282 -11.75 -11.75 -14.82
CA CYS A 282 -10.47 -11.51 -15.50
C CYS A 282 -9.25 -11.94 -14.69
N TYR A 283 -9.28 -11.80 -13.36
CA TYR A 283 -8.21 -12.25 -12.47
C TYR A 283 -8.16 -13.78 -12.41
N ARG A 284 -9.31 -14.44 -12.28
CA ARG A 284 -9.36 -15.92 -12.30
C ARG A 284 -8.88 -16.49 -13.64
N ALA A 285 -9.30 -15.89 -14.75
CA ALA A 285 -8.85 -16.25 -16.09
C ALA A 285 -7.34 -16.00 -16.30
N ALA A 286 -6.72 -15.12 -15.51
CA ALA A 286 -5.28 -14.90 -15.49
C ALA A 286 -4.56 -15.72 -14.40
N ASN A 287 -5.18 -16.79 -13.88
CA ASN A 287 -4.64 -17.69 -12.86
C ASN A 287 -4.32 -17.04 -11.51
N TRP A 288 -5.01 -15.97 -11.15
CA TRP A 288 -4.92 -15.43 -9.79
C TRP A 288 -5.67 -16.35 -8.82
N ILE A 289 -5.07 -16.54 -7.64
CA ILE A 289 -5.55 -17.45 -6.60
C ILE A 289 -6.37 -16.66 -5.59
N GLU A 290 -7.63 -17.03 -5.39
CA GLU A 290 -8.46 -16.45 -4.34
C GLU A 290 -8.10 -17.03 -2.97
N VAL A 291 -7.73 -16.17 -2.02
CA VAL A 291 -7.18 -16.57 -0.71
C VAL A 291 -8.04 -16.11 0.48
N GLY A 292 -9.23 -15.59 0.19
CA GLY A 292 -10.25 -15.26 1.20
C GLY A 292 -10.94 -13.93 0.93
N ILE A 293 -11.72 -13.47 1.91
CA ILE A 293 -12.54 -12.26 1.82
C ILE A 293 -12.15 -11.28 2.93
N THR A 294 -12.12 -9.99 2.61
CA THR A 294 -11.86 -8.92 3.59
C THR A 294 -13.03 -8.75 4.55
N LYS A 295 -12.78 -8.28 5.78
CA LYS A 295 -13.84 -8.05 6.79
C LYS A 295 -14.63 -6.74 6.62
N GLY A 296 -14.35 -5.96 5.58
CA GLY A 296 -15.03 -4.67 5.34
C GLY A 296 -14.82 -3.59 6.42
N ARG A 297 -13.77 -3.71 7.26
CA ARG A 297 -13.52 -2.75 8.35
C ARG A 297 -12.97 -1.41 7.88
N GLY A 298 -12.22 -1.37 6.78
CA GLY A 298 -11.47 -0.17 6.41
C GLY A 298 -10.27 0.09 7.35
N LYS A 299 -9.43 1.05 6.96
CA LYS A 299 -8.10 1.26 7.57
C LYS A 299 -8.15 1.97 8.93
N LEU A 300 -9.14 2.85 9.15
CA LEU A 300 -9.23 3.73 10.32
C LEU A 300 -10.27 3.27 11.34
N GLU A 301 -10.99 2.20 11.06
CA GLU A 301 -12.06 1.68 11.91
C GLU A 301 -11.45 0.83 13.02
N LYS A 302 -11.71 1.25 14.27
CA LYS A 302 -11.10 0.69 15.48
C LYS A 302 -12.04 -0.23 16.26
N ASN A 303 -13.34 -0.19 15.99
CA ASN A 303 -14.38 -0.91 16.74
C ASN A 303 -14.77 -2.24 16.09
N HIS A 304 -13.99 -2.69 15.10
CA HIS A 304 -14.18 -3.93 14.36
C HIS A 304 -15.51 -4.02 13.58
N ARG A 305 -16.13 -2.88 13.28
CA ARG A 305 -17.38 -2.80 12.53
C ARG A 305 -17.13 -2.89 11.03
N ARG A 306 -18.06 -3.52 10.31
CA ARG A 306 -18.10 -3.48 8.84
C ARG A 306 -18.64 -2.11 8.42
N VAL A 307 -17.80 -1.32 7.76
CA VAL A 307 -18.15 0.02 7.25
C VAL A 307 -17.84 0.18 5.76
N LEU A 308 -17.19 -0.81 5.14
CA LEU A 308 -16.86 -0.87 3.73
C LEU A 308 -17.38 -2.17 3.09
N PRO A 309 -17.59 -2.19 1.75
CA PRO A 309 -17.91 -3.40 1.01
C PRO A 309 -16.90 -4.52 1.23
N LEU A 310 -17.40 -5.75 1.17
CA LEU A 310 -16.56 -6.93 1.20
C LEU A 310 -15.80 -7.08 -0.13
N LYS A 311 -14.58 -7.57 -0.04
CA LYS A 311 -13.71 -7.76 -1.19
C LYS A 311 -13.08 -9.14 -1.18
N SER A 312 -13.10 -9.85 -2.29
CA SER A 312 -12.23 -11.01 -2.50
C SER A 312 -10.79 -10.56 -2.52
N VAL A 313 -9.94 -11.32 -1.84
CA VAL A 313 -8.49 -11.18 -1.85
C VAL A 313 -7.94 -12.18 -2.83
N LEU A 314 -7.32 -11.70 -3.90
CA LEU A 314 -6.64 -12.56 -4.86
C LEU A 314 -5.15 -12.27 -4.86
N VAL A 315 -4.35 -13.30 -5.06
CA VAL A 315 -2.89 -13.20 -5.15
C VAL A 315 -2.36 -13.89 -6.40
N TYR A 316 -1.21 -13.42 -6.87
CA TYR A 316 -0.50 -14.02 -7.98
C TYR A 316 0.99 -14.16 -7.65
N PRO A 317 1.49 -15.40 -7.46
CA PRO A 317 2.92 -15.66 -7.31
C PRO A 317 3.70 -15.31 -8.58
N ILE A 318 4.64 -14.37 -8.48
CA ILE A 318 5.54 -14.05 -9.61
C ILE A 318 6.61 -15.14 -9.75
N GLN A 319 7.04 -15.71 -8.63
CA GLN A 319 8.05 -16.77 -8.56
C GLN A 319 7.48 -17.98 -7.83
N LYS A 320 7.86 -19.19 -8.27
CA LYS A 320 7.36 -20.45 -7.68
C LYS A 320 7.75 -20.61 -6.20
N ASN A 321 8.96 -20.18 -5.83
CA ASN A 321 9.51 -20.26 -4.47
C ASN A 321 9.18 -19.04 -3.59
N PHE A 322 8.14 -18.26 -3.91
CA PHE A 322 7.79 -17.03 -3.17
C PHE A 322 7.66 -17.25 -1.65
N ARG A 323 7.16 -18.42 -1.20
CA ARG A 323 7.03 -18.73 0.23
C ARG A 323 8.38 -18.77 0.94
N ALA A 324 9.38 -19.42 0.36
CA ALA A 324 10.73 -19.47 0.93
C ALA A 324 11.39 -18.08 0.99
N ILE A 325 11.04 -17.18 0.07
CA ILE A 325 11.55 -15.80 0.08
C ILE A 325 10.86 -14.94 1.14
N LEU A 326 9.55 -15.13 1.35
CA LEU A 326 8.75 -14.32 2.27
C LEU A 326 8.76 -14.85 3.71
N ALA A 327 8.89 -16.15 3.86
CA ALA A 327 8.97 -16.89 5.12
C ALA A 327 10.22 -17.79 5.13
N PRO A 328 11.43 -17.19 5.04
CA PRO A 328 12.68 -17.94 5.12
C PRO A 328 12.88 -18.56 6.50
#